data_AF-A0A7K5BJ06-F1
#
_entry.id   AF-A0A7K5BJ06-F1
#
_cell.length_a   1.000
_cell.length_b   1.000
_cell.length_c   1.000
_cell.angle_alpha   90.00
_cell.angle_beta   90.00
_cell.angle_gamma   90.00
#
_symmetry.space_group_name_H-M   'P 1'
#
loop_
_entity.id
_entity.type
_entity.pdbx_description
1 polymer ?
#
loop_
_entity_poly.entity_id
_entity_poly.type
_entity_poly.pdbx_seq_one_letter_code
_entity_poly.pdbx_strand_id
1 'polypeptide(L)'
;NMPPVVFQLWGKHKFLLEKPQDLNISLVSCDPDFEVKTEDQSKNIKEEELKTGEMVRQQFLFSLLGCREMHFFVFLVQIKVLQSSRVTQFHVTTPDPAPKLSGIINRPKCLQSRKEIKSAPWLLIPTVRYPRFQDKALSVNTYGVALKTVLRQNKIDYLLEYFKGDTIALLGEDKVKAIGQTKMKEWYVGVLRRKIGLVHCKNIKVISKEQAMDTADSELTTRNLVEQIALPFKKLTYIYSVVLSTVSESVYDWRALAEVLGYSHMSLNDFNEAHVNKESERVAHVVKRMKQDCHANKKKRLFLYELIVALLKIDCQGLVARLTQDTIILTSAVKLGKNWRELAEKLARLTKQQIEAYEMPHQGKNGAVSLEMMWKPAYDFLYTWAAHYGDGYRDVLQDLQSALDKMKNPVTKQWRELTGTLILVNCMEVLRASAFSKMEEE
;
A
#
# COMPACT_ATOMS: atom_id res chain seq x y z
N ASN A 1 17.80 27.24 -21.91
CA ASN A 1 16.39 26.96 -22.29
C ASN A 1 15.95 25.63 -21.70
N MET A 2 15.37 25.65 -20.50
CA MET A 2 14.77 24.46 -19.89
C MET A 2 13.43 24.14 -20.57
N PRO A 3 13.07 22.85 -20.75
CA PRO A 3 11.77 22.47 -21.31
C PRO A 3 10.64 22.86 -20.34
N PRO A 4 9.44 23.15 -20.87
CA PRO A 4 8.32 23.64 -20.07
C PRO A 4 7.82 22.54 -19.12
N VAL A 5 7.55 22.98 -17.88
CA VAL A 5 7.15 22.17 -16.73
C VAL A 5 5.81 21.47 -16.99
N VAL A 6 5.79 20.17 -16.68
CA VAL A 6 4.60 19.30 -16.66
C VAL A 6 3.55 19.91 -15.72
N PHE A 7 2.29 20.00 -16.16
CA PHE A 7 1.17 20.43 -15.33
C PHE A 7 0.98 19.49 -14.13
N GLN A 8 1.68 19.78 -13.04
CA GLN A 8 1.53 19.15 -11.74
C GLN A 8 0.39 19.88 -11.01
N LEU A 9 -0.69 19.17 -10.69
CA LEU A 9 -1.72 19.70 -9.79
C LEU A 9 -1.11 19.78 -8.37
N TRP A 10 -0.76 20.99 -7.91
CA TRP A 10 -0.17 21.26 -6.60
C TRP A 10 -1.22 21.17 -5.47
N GLY A 11 -1.66 19.95 -5.19
CA GLY A 11 -2.66 19.67 -4.16
C GLY A 11 -4.10 19.81 -4.65
N LYS A 12 -5.02 19.13 -3.94
CA LYS A 12 -6.48 19.28 -4.12
C LYS A 12 -7.08 19.64 -2.76
N HIS A 13 -7.55 20.88 -2.62
CA HIS A 13 -8.26 21.33 -1.43
C HIS A 13 -9.76 21.37 -1.72
N LYS A 14 -10.55 20.76 -0.83
CA LYS A 14 -12.01 20.80 -0.87
C LYS A 14 -12.50 21.59 0.34
N PHE A 15 -13.44 22.49 0.12
CA PHE A 15 -14.15 23.20 1.17
C PHE A 15 -15.64 23.23 0.83
N LEU A 16 -16.48 23.33 1.86
CA LEU A 16 -17.93 23.38 1.71
C LEU A 16 -18.40 24.83 1.80
N LEU A 17 -19.32 25.23 0.92
CA LEU A 17 -20.04 26.49 0.99
C LEU A 17 -21.51 26.19 1.26
N GLU A 18 -22.13 26.91 2.20
CA GLU A 18 -23.56 26.74 2.52
C GLU A 18 -24.47 27.21 1.38
N LYS A 19 -24.04 28.20 0.60
CA LYS A 19 -24.71 28.70 -0.60
C LYS A 19 -23.69 29.21 -1.64
N PRO A 20 -24.00 29.15 -2.94
CA PRO A 20 -23.19 29.84 -3.96
C PRO A 20 -23.18 31.33 -3.66
N GLN A 21 -21.99 31.93 -3.59
CA GLN A 21 -21.80 33.35 -3.32
C GLN A 21 -20.44 33.78 -3.87
N ASP A 22 -20.26 35.08 -4.08
CA ASP A 22 -19.01 35.63 -4.58
C ASP A 22 -17.83 35.31 -3.65
N LEU A 23 -16.73 34.81 -4.24
CA LEU A 23 -15.51 34.45 -3.53
C LEU A 23 -14.36 35.33 -3.99
N ASN A 24 -13.59 35.84 -3.03
CA ASN A 24 -12.31 36.50 -3.27
C ASN A 24 -11.17 35.56 -2.87
N ILE A 25 -10.32 35.22 -3.82
CA ILE A 25 -9.12 34.42 -3.61
C ILE A 25 -7.92 35.38 -3.58
N SER A 26 -7.23 35.40 -2.46
CA SER A 26 -6.01 36.19 -2.28
C SER A 26 -4.81 35.29 -2.00
N LEU A 27 -3.66 35.64 -2.58
CA LEU A 27 -2.41 34.94 -2.42
C LEU A 27 -1.46 35.81 -1.59
N VAL A 28 -1.00 35.27 -0.46
CA VAL A 28 -0.04 35.94 0.41
C VAL A 28 1.26 35.13 0.41
N SER A 29 2.37 35.77 0.06
CA SER A 29 3.69 35.15 0.23
C SER A 29 4.02 35.09 1.71
N CYS A 30 4.38 33.90 2.21
CA CYS A 30 4.95 33.75 3.55
C CYS A 30 6.47 33.96 3.54
N ASP A 31 7.06 34.15 2.36
CA ASP A 31 8.50 34.27 2.16
C ASP A 31 8.84 35.70 1.67
N PRO A 32 9.77 36.42 2.33
CA PRO A 32 10.18 37.76 1.92
C PRO A 32 10.88 37.81 0.55
N ASP A 33 11.41 36.68 0.06
CA ASP A 33 12.13 36.64 -1.21
C ASP A 33 11.17 36.52 -2.43
N PHE A 34 9.87 36.32 -2.22
CA PHE A 34 8.85 36.20 -3.27
C PHE A 34 7.77 37.28 -3.16
N GLU A 35 7.58 38.05 -4.23
CA GLU A 35 6.54 39.07 -4.32
C GLU A 35 5.46 38.66 -5.33
N VAL A 36 4.21 38.65 -4.89
CA VAL A 36 3.05 38.52 -5.79
C VAL A 36 2.82 39.89 -6.41
N LYS A 37 2.74 39.97 -7.74
CA LYS A 37 2.55 41.25 -8.44
C LYS A 37 1.29 41.94 -7.92
N THR A 38 1.38 43.23 -7.63
CA THR A 38 0.33 44.04 -6.99
C THR A 38 -1.01 44.01 -7.72
N GLU A 39 -1.02 43.79 -9.03
CA GLU A 39 -2.23 43.64 -9.86
C GLU A 39 -2.96 42.30 -9.67
N ASP A 40 -2.30 41.27 -9.13
CA ASP A 40 -2.82 39.89 -9.03
C ASP A 40 -3.10 39.44 -7.57
N GLN A 41 -3.00 40.33 -6.58
CA GLN A 41 -3.10 39.96 -5.16
C GLN A 41 -4.47 39.39 -4.74
N SER A 42 -5.54 39.71 -5.48
CA SER A 42 -6.89 39.24 -5.21
C SER A 42 -7.68 39.03 -6.51
N LYS A 43 -8.20 37.83 -6.72
CA LYS A 43 -9.09 37.51 -7.86
C LYS A 43 -10.46 37.09 -7.34
N ASN A 44 -11.50 37.64 -7.97
CA ASN A 44 -12.89 37.37 -7.61
C ASN A 44 -13.49 36.32 -8.54
N ILE A 45 -14.23 35.38 -7.96
CA ILE A 45 -15.08 34.42 -8.66
C ILE A 45 -16.52 34.80 -8.34
N LYS A 46 -17.33 34.99 -9.39
CA LYS A 46 -18.74 35.41 -9.22
C LYS A 46 -19.63 34.21 -8.91
N GLU A 47 -20.72 34.46 -8.20
CA GLU A 47 -21.75 33.48 -7.86
C GLU A 47 -22.30 32.77 -9.11
N GLU A 48 -22.48 33.51 -10.20
CA GLU A 48 -22.98 32.96 -11.47
C GLU A 48 -22.06 31.87 -12.04
N GLU A 49 -20.74 32.06 -11.96
CA GLU A 49 -19.74 31.08 -12.43
C GLU A 49 -19.73 29.80 -11.57
N LEU A 50 -20.03 29.93 -10.27
CA LEU A 50 -20.15 28.80 -9.35
C LEU A 50 -21.44 28.00 -9.58
N LYS A 51 -22.53 28.66 -10.01
CA LYS A 51 -23.82 28.02 -10.33
C LYS A 51 -23.76 27.20 -11.60
N THR A 52 -22.91 27.55 -12.57
CA THR A 52 -22.76 26.82 -13.84
C THR A 52 -22.10 25.45 -13.67
N GLY A 53 -21.40 25.21 -12.55
CA GLY A 53 -20.73 23.93 -12.27
C GLY A 53 -19.51 23.63 -13.15
N GLU A 54 -19.05 24.61 -13.93
CA GLU A 54 -17.89 24.50 -14.81
C GLU A 54 -16.56 24.79 -14.07
N MET A 55 -15.44 24.32 -14.62
CA MET A 55 -14.13 24.51 -14.01
C MET A 55 -13.62 25.95 -14.23
N VAL A 56 -13.61 26.77 -13.17
CA VAL A 56 -13.01 28.11 -13.19
C VAL A 56 -11.48 28.03 -13.00
N ARG A 57 -10.72 28.72 -13.86
CA ARG A 57 -9.25 28.77 -13.80
C ARG A 57 -8.78 30.20 -13.52
N GLN A 58 -8.08 30.38 -12.40
CA GLN A 58 -7.47 31.65 -12.03
C GLN A 58 -5.95 31.49 -11.99
N GLN A 59 -5.23 32.40 -12.67
CA GLN A 59 -3.77 32.40 -12.71
C GLN A 59 -3.23 33.46 -11.77
N PHE A 60 -2.21 33.16 -10.96
CA PHE A 60 -1.56 34.13 -10.09
C PHE A 60 -0.08 34.22 -10.48
N LEU A 61 0.39 35.41 -10.86
CA LEU A 61 1.79 35.64 -11.22
C LEU A 61 2.58 36.13 -10.01
N PHE A 62 3.73 35.52 -9.77
CA PHE A 62 4.67 35.92 -8.72
C PHE A 62 6.09 36.03 -9.28
N SER A 63 6.91 36.85 -8.64
CA SER A 63 8.30 37.12 -9.00
C SER A 63 9.23 36.89 -7.82
N LEU A 64 10.44 36.40 -8.11
CA LEU A 64 11.53 36.29 -7.15
C LEU A 64 12.25 37.65 -7.06
N LEU A 65 12.40 38.18 -5.84
CA LEU A 65 13.14 39.40 -5.58
C LEU A 65 14.65 39.11 -5.53
N GLY A 66 15.39 39.66 -6.51
CA GLY A 66 16.85 39.54 -6.59
C GLY A 66 17.37 38.35 -7.41
N CYS A 67 18.65 38.41 -7.79
CA CYS A 67 19.35 37.37 -8.57
C CYS A 67 19.76 36.17 -7.67
N ARG A 68 18.80 35.52 -7.01
CA ARG A 68 19.03 34.32 -6.20
C ARG A 68 18.54 33.07 -6.92
N GLU A 69 19.10 31.91 -6.57
CA GLU A 69 18.60 30.62 -7.06
C GLU A 69 17.19 30.35 -6.50
N MET A 70 16.35 29.69 -7.30
CA MET A 70 14.97 29.33 -6.94
C MET A 70 14.98 28.33 -5.78
N HIS A 71 14.48 28.74 -4.62
CA HIS A 71 14.44 27.92 -3.40
C HIS A 71 13.00 27.63 -2.97
N PHE A 72 12.85 26.86 -1.88
CA PHE A 72 11.57 26.42 -1.37
C PHE A 72 10.77 27.62 -0.84
N PHE A 73 9.62 27.88 -1.45
CA PHE A 73 8.65 28.89 -1.10
C PHE A 73 7.36 28.28 -0.54
N VAL A 74 6.67 29.06 0.28
CA VAL A 74 5.35 28.74 0.79
C VAL A 74 4.42 29.93 0.55
N PHE A 75 3.33 29.69 -0.18
CA PHE A 75 2.25 30.66 -0.34
C PHE A 75 1.05 30.28 0.52
N LEU A 76 0.46 31.27 1.18
CA LEU A 76 -0.81 31.15 1.85
C LEU A 76 -1.93 31.61 0.91
N VAL A 77 -2.82 30.69 0.54
CA VAL A 77 -4.04 31.00 -0.21
C VAL A 77 -5.15 31.28 0.80
N GLN A 78 -5.73 32.47 0.75
CA GLN A 78 -6.87 32.87 1.57
C GLN A 78 -8.12 33.06 0.71
N ILE A 79 -9.21 32.38 1.06
CA ILE A 79 -10.50 32.52 0.41
C ILE A 79 -11.44 33.29 1.35
N LYS A 80 -11.96 34.42 0.88
CA LYS A 80 -12.82 35.34 1.64
C LYS A 80 -14.13 35.57 0.90
N VAL A 81 -15.20 35.87 1.64
CA VAL A 81 -16.43 36.44 1.09
C VAL A 81 -16.33 37.96 1.18
N LEU A 82 -16.97 38.69 0.26
CA LEU A 82 -16.97 40.15 0.22
C LEU A 82 -17.38 40.81 1.56
N GLN A 83 -18.18 40.13 2.38
CA GLN A 83 -18.61 40.61 3.71
C GLN A 83 -17.63 40.30 4.86
N SER A 84 -16.32 40.21 4.58
CA SER A 84 -15.22 40.13 5.56
C SER A 84 -15.05 38.83 6.38
N SER A 85 -15.91 37.82 6.19
CA SER A 85 -15.70 36.49 6.78
C SER A 85 -14.72 35.65 5.97
N ARG A 86 -13.67 35.15 6.63
CA ARG A 86 -12.70 34.20 6.06
C ARG A 86 -13.37 32.83 5.94
N VAL A 87 -13.42 32.25 4.74
CA VAL A 87 -14.04 30.94 4.48
C VAL A 87 -13.05 29.81 4.78
N THR A 88 -11.85 29.92 4.24
CA THR A 88 -10.80 28.91 4.44
C THR A 88 -9.43 29.46 4.06
N GLN A 89 -8.38 28.81 4.56
CA GLN A 89 -7.00 29.12 4.22
C GLN A 89 -6.19 27.82 4.10
N PHE A 90 -5.31 27.75 3.12
CA PHE A 90 -4.40 26.62 2.96
C PHE A 90 -3.05 27.06 2.42
N HIS A 91 -2.03 26.28 2.71
CA HIS A 91 -0.66 26.55 2.27
C HIS A 91 -0.35 25.75 1.01
N VAL A 92 0.28 26.40 0.04
CA VAL A 92 0.84 25.79 -1.16
C VAL A 92 2.36 25.90 -1.07
N THR A 93 3.04 24.76 -1.07
CA THR A 93 4.51 24.68 -0.97
C THR A 93 5.12 24.37 -2.33
N THR A 94 6.40 24.72 -2.51
CA THR A 94 7.15 24.34 -3.72
C THR A 94 7.11 22.83 -3.96
N PRO A 95 6.87 22.38 -5.21
CA PRO A 95 6.95 20.96 -5.54
C PRO A 95 8.37 20.44 -5.32
N ASP A 96 8.50 19.20 -4.87
CA ASP A 96 9.80 18.55 -4.75
C ASP A 96 10.51 18.56 -6.12
N PRO A 97 11.81 18.92 -6.17
CA PRO A 97 12.56 18.91 -7.42
C PRO A 97 12.52 17.50 -8.02
N ALA A 98 12.42 17.41 -9.35
CA ALA A 98 12.54 16.13 -10.05
C ALA A 98 13.85 15.44 -9.58
N PRO A 99 13.79 14.17 -9.14
CA PRO A 99 14.93 13.52 -8.52
C PRO A 99 16.10 13.49 -9.49
N LYS A 100 17.17 14.23 -9.17
CA LYS A 100 18.41 14.23 -9.95
C LYS A 100 19.09 12.86 -9.78
N LEU A 101 19.29 12.14 -10.88
CA LEU A 101 19.88 10.79 -10.98
C LEU A 101 21.38 10.70 -10.62
N SER A 102 21.97 11.70 -9.95
CA SER A 102 23.39 11.72 -9.61
C SER A 102 23.59 11.74 -8.09
N GLY A 103 23.95 10.58 -7.52
CA GLY A 103 24.37 10.50 -6.12
C GLY A 103 23.72 9.36 -5.31
N ILE A 104 23.70 8.15 -5.84
CA ILE A 104 23.55 6.95 -5.00
C ILE A 104 24.90 6.80 -4.28
N ILE A 105 25.02 7.41 -3.10
CA ILE A 105 25.92 7.11 -1.97
C ILE A 105 25.85 8.36 -1.08
N ASN A 106 25.35 8.19 0.15
CA ASN A 106 25.19 9.17 1.23
C ASN A 106 23.99 10.12 1.15
N ARG A 107 22.86 9.67 1.72
CA ARG A 107 22.20 10.38 2.84
C ARG A 107 21.14 9.50 3.54
N PRO A 108 21.16 9.40 4.88
CA PRO A 108 19.97 9.09 5.68
C PRO A 108 19.12 10.36 5.88
N LYS A 109 17.82 10.19 6.18
CA LYS A 109 16.76 11.21 6.44
C LYS A 109 15.72 11.48 5.33
N CYS A 110 15.23 10.45 4.65
CA CYS A 110 13.92 10.52 3.96
C CYS A 110 13.03 9.34 4.38
N LEU A 111 12.85 9.17 5.70
CA LEU A 111 12.02 8.11 6.30
C LEU A 111 10.92 8.67 7.24
N GLN A 112 10.63 9.98 7.21
CA GLN A 112 9.79 10.61 8.24
C GLN A 112 8.46 11.24 7.78
N SER A 113 7.97 11.02 6.56
CA SER A 113 6.59 11.43 6.25
C SER A 113 5.89 10.51 5.25
N ARG A 114 5.78 9.23 5.59
CA ARG A 114 4.64 8.41 5.16
C ARG A 114 3.72 8.31 6.36
N LYS A 115 2.52 8.89 6.28
CA LYS A 115 1.59 8.92 7.40
C LYS A 115 0.92 7.56 7.45
N GLU A 116 1.52 6.68 8.24
CA GLU A 116 0.95 5.41 8.65
C GLU A 116 -0.56 5.52 8.90
N ILE A 117 -1.28 4.52 8.42
CA ILE A 117 -2.68 4.25 8.74
C ILE A 117 -2.83 4.29 10.26
N LYS A 118 -3.33 5.42 10.79
CA LYS A 118 -3.70 5.68 12.19
C LYS A 118 -3.13 4.68 13.20
N SER A 119 -1.81 4.66 13.34
CA SER A 119 -1.16 4.30 14.60
C SER A 119 -1.32 5.51 15.54
N ALA A 120 -1.49 5.25 16.84
CA ALA A 120 -1.82 6.23 17.86
C ALA A 120 -0.85 7.45 17.86
N PRO A 121 -1.27 8.61 18.40
CA PRO A 121 -0.53 9.86 18.30
C PRO A 121 0.91 9.72 18.79
N TRP A 122 1.84 10.18 17.97
CA TRP A 122 3.27 10.31 18.28
C TRP A 122 3.47 11.31 19.42
N LEU A 123 3.37 10.84 20.67
CA LEU A 123 3.85 11.55 21.85
C LEU A 123 4.30 10.51 22.89
N LEU A 124 5.57 10.61 23.29
CA LEU A 124 6.21 9.94 24.43
C LEU A 124 6.17 8.41 24.37
N ILE A 125 7.29 7.73 24.08
CA ILE A 125 7.41 6.25 24.13
C ILE A 125 6.80 5.75 25.45
N PRO A 126 5.55 5.26 25.46
CA PRO A 126 5.15 4.37 26.53
C PRO A 126 5.85 3.06 26.16
N THR A 127 6.19 2.21 27.12
CA THR A 127 6.53 0.81 26.82
C THR A 127 5.46 0.25 25.86
N VAL A 128 5.82 0.11 24.56
CA VAL A 128 4.89 -0.32 23.51
C VAL A 128 4.59 -1.78 23.77
N ARG A 129 3.47 -2.05 24.42
CA ARG A 129 3.04 -3.41 24.72
C ARG A 129 2.16 -3.89 23.57
N TYR A 130 2.68 -4.84 22.78
CA TYR A 130 1.90 -5.46 21.73
C TYR A 130 0.72 -6.25 22.31
N PRO A 131 -0.47 -6.19 21.70
CA PRO A 131 -1.59 -7.01 22.12
C PRO A 131 -1.29 -8.50 21.84
N ARG A 132 -1.77 -9.39 22.71
CA ARG A 132 -1.60 -10.83 22.53
C ARG A 132 -2.62 -11.35 21.53
N PHE A 133 -2.14 -12.11 20.55
CA PHE A 133 -2.99 -12.84 19.61
C PHE A 133 -3.86 -13.86 20.34
N GLN A 134 -5.18 -13.83 20.09
CA GLN A 134 -6.13 -14.80 20.64
C GLN A 134 -6.71 -15.63 19.50
N ASP A 135 -6.61 -16.96 19.60
CA ASP A 135 -7.23 -17.85 18.62
C ASP A 135 -8.73 -17.97 18.89
N LYS A 136 -9.54 -17.20 18.16
CA LYS A 136 -11.01 -17.19 18.26
C LYS A 136 -11.67 -17.65 16.97
N ALA A 137 -12.92 -18.10 17.06
CA ALA A 137 -13.77 -18.25 15.88
C ALA A 137 -14.09 -16.86 15.29
N LEU A 138 -14.05 -16.74 13.96
CA LEU A 138 -14.38 -15.49 13.29
C LEU A 138 -15.88 -15.21 13.36
N SER A 139 -16.24 -14.08 13.97
CA SER A 139 -17.62 -13.57 13.95
C SER A 139 -17.88 -12.86 12.63
N VAL A 140 -18.43 -13.57 11.65
CA VAL A 140 -18.85 -12.98 10.37
C VAL A 140 -20.33 -12.60 10.44
N ASN A 141 -20.64 -11.36 10.07
CA ASN A 141 -22.02 -10.84 10.08
C ASN A 141 -22.70 -10.91 8.71
N THR A 142 -21.90 -11.03 7.65
CA THR A 142 -22.35 -10.97 6.26
C THR A 142 -22.10 -12.31 5.57
N TYR A 143 -23.16 -12.93 5.08
CA TYR A 143 -23.11 -14.20 4.36
C TYR A 143 -23.59 -14.02 2.92
N GLY A 144 -23.31 -15.02 2.09
CA GLY A 144 -23.69 -15.04 0.69
C GLY A 144 -24.20 -16.41 0.29
N VAL A 145 -25.38 -16.46 -0.34
CA VAL A 145 -25.90 -17.70 -0.93
C VAL A 145 -25.48 -17.79 -2.39
N ALA A 146 -24.82 -18.88 -2.76
CA ALA A 146 -24.41 -19.14 -4.13
C ALA A 146 -25.62 -19.39 -5.04
N LEU A 147 -25.78 -18.55 -6.07
CA LEU A 147 -26.85 -18.65 -7.07
C LEU A 147 -26.55 -19.66 -8.18
N LYS A 148 -25.28 -20.03 -8.35
CA LYS A 148 -24.80 -20.93 -9.40
C LYS A 148 -23.74 -21.86 -8.86
N THR A 149 -23.68 -23.08 -9.40
CA THR A 149 -22.57 -24.00 -9.16
C THR A 149 -21.36 -23.59 -10.00
N VAL A 150 -20.20 -23.51 -9.38
CA VAL A 150 -18.90 -23.25 -10.02
C VAL A 150 -17.93 -24.32 -9.58
N LEU A 151 -17.66 -25.26 -10.49
CA LEU A 151 -16.61 -26.28 -10.38
C LEU A 151 -15.61 -26.07 -11.51
N ARG A 152 -14.32 -26.21 -11.22
CA ARG A 152 -13.25 -26.02 -12.20
C ARG A 152 -12.55 -27.35 -12.44
N GLN A 153 -12.27 -27.65 -13.71
CA GLN A 153 -11.47 -28.83 -14.06
C GLN A 153 -10.05 -28.74 -13.50
N ASN A 154 -9.45 -27.55 -13.58
CA ASN A 154 -8.18 -27.24 -12.91
C ASN A 154 -8.46 -26.37 -11.70
N LYS A 155 -8.01 -26.82 -10.53
CA LYS A 155 -8.06 -26.01 -9.30
C LYS A 155 -7.20 -24.78 -9.48
N ILE A 156 -7.83 -23.61 -9.40
CA ILE A 156 -7.15 -22.31 -9.48
C ILE A 156 -6.98 -21.80 -8.06
N ASP A 157 -5.74 -21.53 -7.67
CA ASP A 157 -5.43 -20.97 -6.36
C ASP A 157 -6.22 -19.68 -6.12
N TYR A 158 -6.68 -19.49 -4.88
CA TYR A 158 -7.41 -18.31 -4.40
C TYR A 158 -8.78 -18.06 -5.04
N LEU A 159 -9.32 -18.97 -5.86
CA LEU A 159 -10.73 -18.94 -6.30
C LEU A 159 -11.51 -20.05 -5.62
N LEU A 160 -12.65 -19.72 -5.00
CA LEU A 160 -13.50 -20.73 -4.36
C LEU A 160 -14.36 -21.48 -5.39
N GLU A 161 -14.56 -22.76 -5.10
CA GLU A 161 -15.51 -23.64 -5.77
C GLU A 161 -16.69 -23.87 -4.85
N TYR A 162 -17.90 -23.78 -5.39
CA TYR A 162 -19.14 -23.79 -4.62
C TYR A 162 -20.29 -24.34 -5.45
N PHE A 163 -21.29 -24.90 -4.78
CA PHE A 163 -22.53 -25.36 -5.38
C PHE A 163 -23.62 -24.31 -5.22
N LYS A 164 -24.62 -24.37 -6.09
CA LYS A 164 -25.83 -23.56 -5.93
C LYS A 164 -26.48 -23.91 -4.59
N GLY A 165 -26.74 -22.89 -3.77
CA GLY A 165 -27.30 -23.04 -2.43
C GLY A 165 -26.27 -23.00 -1.31
N ASP A 166 -24.96 -23.12 -1.61
CA ASP A 166 -23.92 -23.04 -0.58
C ASP A 166 -23.94 -21.68 0.13
N THR A 167 -23.90 -21.72 1.46
CA THR A 167 -23.73 -20.55 2.33
C THR A 167 -22.24 -20.24 2.47
N ILE A 168 -21.82 -19.05 2.04
CA ILE A 168 -20.44 -18.58 2.05
C ILE A 168 -20.33 -17.40 3.01
N ALA A 169 -19.44 -17.46 4.00
CA ALA A 169 -19.14 -16.31 4.85
C ALA A 169 -18.31 -15.28 4.09
N LEU A 170 -18.68 -14.00 4.11
CA LEU A 170 -17.97 -12.92 3.42
C LEU A 170 -17.07 -12.16 4.39
N LEU A 171 -15.76 -12.13 4.12
CA LEU A 171 -14.76 -11.43 4.92
C LEU A 171 -14.64 -9.97 4.46
N GLY A 172 -15.62 -9.16 4.87
CA GLY A 172 -15.72 -7.75 4.52
C GLY A 172 -16.58 -7.47 3.29
N GLU A 173 -16.96 -6.20 3.13
CA GLU A 173 -17.79 -5.73 2.02
C GLU A 173 -16.97 -5.23 0.82
N ASP A 174 -15.66 -5.07 1.03
CA ASP A 174 -14.72 -4.62 0.01
C ASP A 174 -14.67 -5.60 -1.17
N LYS A 175 -14.69 -5.02 -2.37
CA LYS A 175 -14.65 -5.79 -3.62
C LYS A 175 -13.26 -5.77 -4.22
N VAL A 176 -12.76 -6.95 -4.55
CA VAL A 176 -11.52 -7.13 -5.30
C VAL A 176 -11.85 -7.17 -6.79
N LYS A 177 -11.13 -6.41 -7.61
CA LYS A 177 -11.26 -6.49 -9.07
C LYS A 177 -10.13 -7.34 -9.63
N ALA A 178 -10.46 -8.42 -10.31
CA ALA A 178 -9.47 -9.31 -10.91
C ALA A 178 -10.01 -9.96 -12.18
N ILE A 179 -9.12 -10.36 -13.08
CA ILE A 179 -9.52 -11.06 -14.30
C ILE A 179 -10.15 -12.41 -13.97
N GLY A 180 -11.32 -12.66 -14.56
CA GLY A 180 -11.89 -14.00 -14.63
C GLY A 180 -11.20 -14.82 -15.72
N GLN A 181 -12.00 -15.31 -16.68
CA GLN A 181 -11.46 -15.99 -17.86
C GLN A 181 -11.09 -15.02 -18.98
N THR A 182 -11.92 -14.01 -19.24
CA THR A 182 -11.77 -13.11 -20.41
C THR A 182 -12.00 -11.64 -20.10
N LYS A 183 -12.66 -11.31 -18.98
CA LYS A 183 -13.00 -9.94 -18.59
C LYS A 183 -12.70 -9.71 -17.11
N MET A 184 -12.43 -8.45 -16.77
CA MET A 184 -12.34 -7.98 -15.39
C MET A 184 -13.68 -8.19 -14.69
N LYS A 185 -13.62 -8.75 -13.49
CA LYS A 185 -14.79 -9.06 -12.66
C LYS A 185 -14.58 -8.53 -11.26
N GLU A 186 -15.69 -8.31 -10.56
CA GLU A 186 -15.69 -7.99 -9.14
C GLU A 186 -15.89 -9.27 -8.32
N TRP A 187 -15.13 -9.39 -7.24
CA TRP A 187 -15.09 -10.54 -6.38
C TRP A 187 -15.19 -10.11 -4.91
N TYR A 188 -15.91 -10.87 -4.11
CA TYR A 188 -15.84 -10.81 -2.65
C TYR A 188 -14.77 -11.78 -2.15
N VAL A 189 -14.18 -11.47 -1.00
CA VAL A 189 -13.38 -12.43 -0.24
C VAL A 189 -14.33 -13.26 0.61
N GLY A 190 -14.36 -14.57 0.40
CA GLY A 190 -15.25 -15.47 1.10
C GLY A 190 -14.52 -16.63 1.77
N VAL A 191 -15.22 -17.28 2.68
CA VAL A 191 -14.84 -18.54 3.33
C VAL A 191 -15.88 -19.59 3.01
N LEU A 192 -15.42 -20.73 2.52
CA LEU A 192 -16.25 -21.91 2.32
C LEU A 192 -15.42 -23.17 2.59
N ARG A 193 -15.95 -24.10 3.37
CA ARG A 193 -15.28 -25.37 3.73
C ARG A 193 -13.88 -25.13 4.30
N ARG A 194 -13.78 -24.15 5.20
CA ARG A 194 -12.52 -23.70 5.84
C ARG A 194 -11.46 -23.21 4.86
N LYS A 195 -11.80 -22.86 3.61
CA LYS A 195 -10.88 -22.25 2.64
C LYS A 195 -11.26 -20.81 2.38
N ILE A 196 -10.26 -19.94 2.29
CA ILE A 196 -10.42 -18.53 1.91
C ILE A 196 -10.14 -18.38 0.42
N GLY A 197 -10.98 -17.60 -0.27
CA GLY A 197 -10.73 -17.26 -1.66
C GLY A 197 -11.75 -16.26 -2.20
N LEU A 198 -11.63 -15.97 -3.49
CA LEU A 198 -12.49 -15.04 -4.19
C LEU A 198 -13.75 -15.72 -4.71
N VAL A 199 -14.88 -15.02 -4.55
CA VAL A 199 -16.19 -15.42 -5.07
C VAL A 199 -16.78 -14.30 -5.92
N HIS A 200 -17.30 -14.65 -7.09
CA HIS A 200 -17.79 -13.66 -8.05
C HIS A 200 -19.06 -12.99 -7.53
N CYS A 201 -19.08 -11.64 -7.48
CA CYS A 201 -20.20 -10.90 -6.89
C CYS A 201 -21.54 -11.21 -7.56
N LYS A 202 -21.58 -11.45 -8.88
CA LYS A 202 -22.84 -11.77 -9.59
C LYS A 202 -23.38 -13.17 -9.31
N ASN A 203 -22.58 -14.05 -8.71
CA ASN A 203 -22.99 -15.41 -8.41
C ASN A 203 -23.47 -15.55 -6.97
N ILE A 204 -23.51 -14.47 -6.18
CA ILE A 204 -23.88 -14.50 -4.77
C ILE A 204 -25.07 -13.56 -4.56
N LYS A 205 -26.03 -14.01 -3.75
CA LYS A 205 -27.00 -13.14 -3.08
C LYS A 205 -26.53 -12.91 -1.65
N VAL A 206 -26.20 -11.66 -1.31
CA VAL A 206 -25.77 -11.28 0.05
C VAL A 206 -26.97 -11.38 1.00
N ILE A 207 -26.75 -11.99 2.15
CA ILE A 207 -27.72 -12.22 3.22
C ILE A 207 -27.10 -11.88 4.58
N SER A 208 -27.91 -11.54 5.56
CA SER A 208 -27.44 -11.32 6.94
C SER A 208 -27.29 -12.64 7.70
N LYS A 209 -26.59 -12.61 8.82
CA LYS A 209 -26.35 -13.80 9.67
C LYS A 209 -27.65 -14.49 10.11
N GLU A 210 -28.71 -13.73 10.37
CA GLU A 210 -30.01 -14.26 10.82
C GLU A 210 -30.74 -15.07 9.74
N GLN A 211 -30.37 -14.85 8.47
CA GLN A 211 -30.95 -15.52 7.31
C GLN A 211 -30.09 -16.69 6.82
N ALA A 212 -28.93 -16.92 7.43
CA ALA A 212 -27.99 -17.96 7.02
C ALA A 212 -28.44 -19.33 7.55
N MET A 213 -28.75 -20.23 6.61
CA MET A 213 -28.96 -21.65 6.91
C MET A 213 -27.61 -22.37 6.85
N ASP A 214 -27.34 -23.24 7.83
CA ASP A 214 -26.13 -24.08 7.94
C ASP A 214 -24.80 -23.31 7.87
N THR A 215 -24.31 -22.84 9.03
CA THR A 215 -23.09 -22.03 9.15
C THR A 215 -21.83 -22.86 9.45
N ALA A 216 -21.96 -24.16 9.71
CA ALA A 216 -20.87 -25.02 10.20
C ALA A 216 -19.70 -25.09 9.20
N ASP A 217 -19.99 -25.14 7.89
CA ASP A 217 -19.00 -25.20 6.83
C ASP A 217 -18.23 -23.87 6.61
N SER A 218 -18.74 -22.78 7.18
CA SER A 218 -18.15 -21.44 7.11
C SER A 218 -17.35 -21.07 8.36
N GLU A 219 -17.30 -21.92 9.39
CA GLU A 219 -16.54 -21.65 10.61
C GLU A 219 -15.02 -21.70 10.35
N LEU A 220 -14.36 -20.59 10.66
CA LEU A 220 -12.92 -20.41 10.48
C LEU A 220 -12.34 -19.74 11.73
N THR A 221 -11.23 -20.27 12.23
CA THR A 221 -10.50 -19.66 13.35
C THR A 221 -9.54 -18.59 12.86
N THR A 222 -9.26 -17.61 13.71
CA THR A 222 -8.27 -16.55 13.41
C THR A 222 -6.88 -17.13 13.11
N ARG A 223 -6.47 -18.23 13.74
CA ARG A 223 -5.23 -18.93 13.40
C ARG A 223 -5.23 -19.42 11.95
N ASN A 224 -6.30 -20.09 11.54
CA ASN A 224 -6.42 -20.61 10.18
C ASN A 224 -6.50 -19.47 9.15
N LEU A 225 -7.16 -18.36 9.50
CA LEU A 225 -7.15 -17.14 8.70
C LEU A 225 -5.72 -16.65 8.46
N VAL A 226 -4.92 -16.44 9.51
CA VAL A 226 -3.52 -15.99 9.41
C VAL A 226 -2.69 -16.92 8.52
N GLU A 227 -2.79 -18.23 8.76
CA GLU A 227 -2.01 -19.23 8.04
C GLU A 227 -2.32 -19.24 6.53
N GLN A 228 -3.59 -19.03 6.15
CA GLN A 228 -4.03 -19.00 4.75
C GLN A 228 -3.74 -17.69 4.04
N ILE A 229 -3.98 -16.53 4.69
CA ILE A 229 -3.71 -15.23 4.05
C ILE A 229 -2.21 -14.99 3.85
N ALA A 230 -1.36 -15.62 4.67
CA ALA A 230 0.09 -15.54 4.52
C ALA A 230 0.67 -16.48 3.45
N LEU A 231 -0.10 -17.41 2.86
CA LEU A 231 0.41 -18.36 1.85
C LEU A 231 1.16 -17.73 0.66
N PRO A 232 0.80 -16.54 0.14
CA PRO A 232 1.52 -15.93 -0.98
C PRO A 232 3.02 -15.76 -0.70
N PHE A 233 3.39 -15.42 0.53
CA PHE A 233 4.76 -15.15 0.95
C PHE A 233 5.71 -16.36 0.88
N LYS A 234 5.17 -17.57 0.65
CA LYS A 234 5.99 -18.75 0.37
C LYS A 234 6.70 -18.69 -0.98
N LYS A 235 6.18 -17.89 -1.92
CA LYS A 235 6.65 -17.84 -3.32
C LYS A 235 7.09 -16.45 -3.77
N LEU A 236 6.95 -15.42 -2.93
CA LEU A 236 7.37 -14.05 -3.26
C LEU A 236 8.88 -13.88 -3.17
N THR A 237 9.42 -13.07 -4.06
CA THR A 237 10.82 -12.65 -4.06
C THR A 237 10.98 -11.46 -3.11
N TYR A 238 12.06 -11.46 -2.33
CA TYR A 238 12.38 -10.39 -1.38
C TYR A 238 13.89 -10.15 -1.29
N ILE A 239 14.26 -8.93 -0.92
CA ILE A 239 15.66 -8.58 -0.59
C ILE A 239 15.80 -8.66 0.93
N TYR A 240 16.60 -9.61 1.40
CA TYR A 240 16.76 -9.85 2.84
C TYR A 240 17.22 -8.63 3.63
N SER A 241 18.19 -7.86 3.11
CA SER A 241 18.71 -6.68 3.81
C SER A 241 17.62 -5.62 4.04
N VAL A 242 16.75 -5.40 3.05
CA VAL A 242 15.64 -4.44 3.12
C VAL A 242 14.59 -4.92 4.13
N VAL A 243 14.24 -6.21 4.11
CA VAL A 243 13.30 -6.78 5.08
C VAL A 243 13.86 -6.67 6.49
N LEU A 244 15.14 -7.03 6.68
CA LEU A 244 15.81 -6.96 7.96
C LEU A 244 15.84 -5.53 8.51
N SER A 245 16.26 -4.54 7.71
CA SER A 245 16.31 -3.15 8.16
C SER A 245 14.91 -2.63 8.50
N THR A 246 13.92 -2.89 7.64
CA THR A 246 12.55 -2.40 7.84
C THR A 246 11.92 -2.97 9.10
N VAL A 247 12.07 -4.28 9.35
CA VAL A 247 11.53 -4.92 10.58
C VAL A 247 12.27 -4.44 11.82
N SER A 248 13.59 -4.31 11.74
CA SER A 248 14.41 -3.87 12.88
C SER A 248 14.13 -2.42 13.29
N GLU A 249 13.78 -1.56 12.33
CA GLU A 249 13.45 -0.16 12.58
C GLU A 249 12.00 0.02 13.07
N SER A 250 11.07 -0.86 12.68
CA SER A 250 9.63 -0.69 12.94
C SER A 250 9.08 -1.53 14.10
N VAL A 251 9.79 -2.57 14.55
CA VAL A 251 9.39 -3.37 15.72
C VAL A 251 10.11 -2.87 16.96
N TYR A 252 9.34 -2.58 18.02
CA TYR A 252 9.83 -1.93 19.24
C TYR A 252 10.00 -2.88 20.44
N ASP A 253 9.56 -4.14 20.32
CA ASP A 253 9.69 -5.16 21.35
C ASP A 253 10.21 -6.47 20.71
N TRP A 254 11.49 -6.74 20.92
CA TRP A 254 12.10 -7.99 20.42
C TRP A 254 11.55 -9.23 21.12
N ARG A 255 11.09 -9.12 22.38
CA ARG A 255 10.58 -10.26 23.16
C ARG A 255 9.24 -10.72 22.61
N ALA A 256 8.34 -9.79 22.32
CA ALA A 256 7.05 -10.12 21.69
C ALA A 256 7.27 -10.85 20.35
N LEU A 257 8.21 -10.37 19.52
CA LEU A 257 8.56 -11.03 18.27
C LEU A 257 9.19 -12.41 18.49
N ALA A 258 10.12 -12.53 19.43
CA ALA A 258 10.78 -13.79 19.78
C ALA A 258 9.79 -14.84 20.31
N GLU A 259 8.87 -14.45 21.18
CA GLU A 259 7.85 -15.32 21.76
C GLU A 259 6.97 -15.93 20.67
N VAL A 260 6.44 -15.11 19.76
CA VAL A 260 5.58 -15.57 18.65
C VAL A 260 6.31 -16.48 17.67
N LEU A 261 7.62 -16.25 17.48
CA LEU A 261 8.48 -17.08 16.64
C LEU A 261 8.95 -18.38 17.33
N GLY A 262 8.64 -18.57 18.62
CA GLY A 262 9.04 -19.74 19.40
C GLY A 262 10.45 -19.67 20.00
N TYR A 263 11.04 -18.48 20.07
CA TYR A 263 12.33 -18.19 20.68
C TYR A 263 12.21 -17.61 22.09
N SER A 264 11.15 -17.97 22.83
CA SER A 264 10.89 -17.51 24.21
C SER A 264 11.99 -17.89 25.21
N HIS A 265 12.79 -18.91 24.89
CA HIS A 265 13.92 -19.37 25.70
C HIS A 265 15.20 -18.52 25.54
N MET A 266 15.22 -17.56 24.60
CA MET A 266 16.40 -16.70 24.43
C MET A 266 16.54 -15.74 25.60
N SER A 267 17.69 -15.80 26.26
CA SER A 267 18.01 -14.91 27.39
C SER A 267 18.70 -13.64 26.89
N LEU A 268 18.73 -12.60 27.72
CA LEU A 268 19.51 -11.38 27.41
C LEU A 268 21.02 -11.68 27.23
N ASN A 269 21.50 -12.78 27.82
CA ASN A 269 22.89 -13.22 27.76
C ASN A 269 23.25 -13.86 26.40
N ASP A 270 22.24 -14.26 25.59
CA ASP A 270 22.48 -14.75 24.23
C ASP A 270 22.88 -13.62 23.26
N PHE A 271 22.71 -12.37 23.68
CA PHE A 271 23.15 -11.19 22.93
C PHE A 271 24.54 -10.78 23.43
N ASN A 272 25.54 -10.77 22.54
CA ASN A 272 26.89 -10.32 22.90
C ASN A 272 26.85 -8.90 23.50
N GLU A 273 27.26 -8.77 24.77
CA GLU A 273 27.03 -7.58 25.63
C GLU A 273 27.63 -6.26 25.09
N ALA A 274 28.58 -6.30 24.14
CA ALA A 274 29.30 -5.09 23.72
C ALA A 274 28.54 -4.19 22.72
N HIS A 275 27.53 -4.70 21.99
CA HIS A 275 26.97 -4.01 20.81
C HIS A 275 25.44 -4.13 20.63
N VAL A 276 24.67 -4.47 21.68
CA VAL A 276 23.22 -4.71 21.54
C VAL A 276 22.41 -3.95 22.59
N ASN A 277 22.74 -2.66 22.77
CA ASN A 277 21.97 -1.76 23.64
C ASN A 277 20.72 -1.22 22.95
N LYS A 278 20.66 -1.25 21.60
CA LYS A 278 19.50 -0.75 20.85
C LYS A 278 18.50 -1.87 20.59
N GLU A 279 17.23 -1.62 20.89
CA GLU A 279 16.11 -2.54 20.62
C GLU A 279 16.08 -3.02 19.15
N SER A 280 16.37 -2.13 18.19
CA SER A 280 16.44 -2.50 16.77
C SER A 280 17.52 -3.55 16.47
N GLU A 281 18.64 -3.54 17.19
CA GLU A 281 19.72 -4.52 17.01
C GLU A 281 19.33 -5.88 17.60
N ARG A 282 18.56 -5.87 18.71
CA ARG A 282 17.97 -7.09 19.30
C ARG A 282 16.98 -7.71 18.33
N VAL A 283 16.05 -6.93 17.78
CA VAL A 283 15.13 -7.38 16.73
C VAL A 283 15.90 -7.94 15.54
N ALA A 284 16.93 -7.24 15.05
CA ALA A 284 17.75 -7.69 13.94
C ALA A 284 18.41 -9.04 14.24
N HIS A 285 18.86 -9.26 15.47
CA HIS A 285 19.45 -10.53 15.90
C HIS A 285 18.41 -11.67 15.88
N VAL A 286 17.21 -11.46 16.40
CA VAL A 286 16.11 -12.44 16.34
C VAL A 286 15.79 -12.81 14.89
N VAL A 287 15.66 -11.83 14.00
CA VAL A 287 15.36 -12.04 12.58
C VAL A 287 16.51 -12.79 11.87
N LYS A 288 17.77 -12.46 12.20
CA LYS A 288 18.95 -13.18 11.69
C LYS A 288 18.95 -14.65 12.10
N ARG A 289 18.65 -14.94 13.38
CA ARG A 289 18.55 -16.31 13.90
C ARG A 289 17.42 -17.09 13.22
N MET A 290 16.25 -16.47 13.08
CA MET A 290 15.14 -17.06 12.31
C MET A 290 15.53 -17.40 10.87
N LYS A 291 16.29 -16.54 10.20
CA LYS A 291 16.78 -16.82 8.85
C LYS A 291 17.72 -18.03 8.82
N GLN A 292 18.63 -18.15 9.78
CA GLN A 292 19.53 -19.30 9.88
C GLN A 292 18.74 -20.61 10.05
N ASP A 293 17.74 -20.61 10.93
CA ASP A 293 16.89 -21.78 11.16
C ASP A 293 16.05 -22.16 9.93
N CYS A 294 15.52 -21.16 9.21
CA CYS A 294 14.82 -21.39 7.95
C CYS A 294 15.76 -21.95 6.87
N HIS A 295 17.03 -21.53 6.85
CA HIS A 295 18.03 -22.09 5.93
C HIS A 295 18.46 -23.51 6.31
N ALA A 296 18.51 -23.84 7.59
CA ALA A 296 18.75 -25.21 8.06
C ALA A 296 17.57 -26.14 7.73
N ASN A 297 16.34 -25.62 7.75
CA ASN A 297 15.11 -26.39 7.54
C ASN A 297 14.27 -25.91 6.35
N LYS A 298 14.91 -25.75 5.17
CA LYS A 298 14.29 -25.20 3.96
C LYS A 298 13.00 -25.89 3.49
N LYS A 299 12.83 -27.18 3.81
CA LYS A 299 11.64 -27.96 3.39
C LYS A 299 10.42 -27.68 4.26
N LYS A 300 10.60 -27.20 5.50
CA LYS A 300 9.51 -27.00 6.46
C LYS A 300 9.24 -25.52 6.78
N ARG A 301 10.25 -24.64 6.72
CA ARG A 301 10.13 -23.23 7.11
C ARG A 301 10.61 -22.30 6.00
N LEU A 302 9.78 -21.30 5.69
CA LEU A 302 10.09 -20.26 4.70
C LEU A 302 10.13 -18.91 5.39
N PHE A 303 11.30 -18.26 5.33
CA PHE A 303 11.60 -17.04 6.10
C PHE A 303 10.52 -15.96 6.00
N LEU A 304 10.12 -15.58 4.79
CA LEU A 304 9.17 -14.49 4.58
C LEU A 304 7.77 -14.87 5.07
N TYR A 305 7.37 -16.13 4.91
CA TYR A 305 6.09 -16.64 5.43
C TYR A 305 6.05 -16.58 6.96
N GLU A 306 7.05 -17.14 7.63
CA GLU A 306 7.14 -17.15 9.11
C GLU A 306 7.16 -15.72 9.67
N LEU A 307 7.92 -14.83 9.03
CA LEU A 307 7.99 -13.44 9.42
C LEU A 307 6.63 -12.74 9.33
N ILE A 308 5.91 -12.86 8.21
CA ILE A 308 4.62 -12.21 8.05
C ILE A 308 3.59 -12.77 9.03
N VAL A 309 3.57 -14.09 9.25
CA VAL A 309 2.71 -14.72 10.26
C VAL A 309 3.00 -14.14 11.65
N ALA A 310 4.27 -13.97 12.01
CA ALA A 310 4.64 -13.40 13.29
C ALA A 310 4.20 -11.95 13.43
N LEU A 311 4.45 -11.13 12.40
CA LEU A 311 4.05 -9.71 12.38
C LEU A 311 2.52 -9.53 12.46
N LEU A 312 1.74 -10.40 11.80
CA LEU A 312 0.28 -10.41 11.90
C LEU A 312 -0.19 -10.74 13.32
N LYS A 313 0.50 -11.63 14.03
CA LYS A 313 0.17 -12.03 15.41
C LYS A 313 0.55 -10.99 16.48
N ILE A 314 1.46 -10.07 16.19
CA ILE A 314 1.80 -8.96 17.11
C ILE A 314 1.09 -7.65 16.74
N ASP A 315 0.04 -7.68 15.90
CA ASP A 315 -0.71 -6.51 15.42
C ASP A 315 0.13 -5.48 14.64
N CYS A 316 1.18 -5.92 13.94
CA CYS A 316 2.00 -5.06 13.07
C CYS A 316 1.42 -4.97 11.64
N GLN A 317 0.12 -4.75 11.49
CA GLN A 317 -0.58 -4.75 10.19
C GLN A 317 -0.01 -3.71 9.21
N GLY A 318 0.36 -2.52 9.69
CA GLY A 318 0.97 -1.47 8.84
C GLY A 318 2.34 -1.88 8.27
N LEU A 319 3.16 -2.54 9.08
CA LEU A 319 4.44 -3.10 8.63
C LEU A 319 4.23 -4.25 7.63
N VAL A 320 3.24 -5.12 7.89
CA VAL A 320 2.85 -6.18 6.94
C VAL A 320 2.41 -5.58 5.61
N ALA A 321 1.59 -4.54 5.61
CA ALA A 321 1.15 -3.84 4.40
C ALA A 321 2.35 -3.31 3.59
N ARG A 322 3.31 -2.66 4.27
CA ARG A 322 4.54 -2.14 3.65
C ARG A 322 5.39 -3.26 3.04
N LEU A 323 5.68 -4.31 3.81
CA LEU A 323 6.45 -5.47 3.34
C LEU A 323 5.75 -6.17 2.18
N THR A 324 4.42 -6.25 2.21
CA THR A 324 3.61 -6.81 1.12
C THR A 324 3.80 -6.00 -0.16
N GLN A 325 3.68 -4.67 -0.09
CA GLN A 325 3.90 -3.79 -1.23
C GLN A 325 5.32 -3.95 -1.79
N ASP A 326 6.35 -3.83 -0.95
CA ASP A 326 7.75 -3.91 -1.39
C ASP A 326 8.08 -5.26 -2.05
N THR A 327 7.61 -6.36 -1.46
CA THR A 327 7.84 -7.71 -2.01
C THR A 327 7.04 -7.97 -3.28
N ILE A 328 5.83 -7.45 -3.41
CA ILE A 328 5.03 -7.56 -4.64
C ILE A 328 5.63 -6.74 -5.77
N ILE A 329 6.12 -5.53 -5.50
CA ILE A 329 6.79 -4.68 -6.49
C ILE A 329 8.03 -5.39 -7.03
N LEU A 330 8.87 -5.91 -6.15
CA LEU A 330 10.05 -6.69 -6.55
C LEU A 330 9.67 -7.97 -7.30
N THR A 331 8.73 -8.76 -6.77
CA THR A 331 8.32 -10.01 -7.42
C THR A 331 7.74 -9.75 -8.80
N SER A 332 6.93 -8.70 -8.97
CA SER A 332 6.37 -8.30 -10.26
C SER A 332 7.48 -7.93 -11.24
N ALA A 333 8.44 -7.11 -10.83
CA ALA A 333 9.58 -6.73 -11.65
C ALA A 333 10.37 -7.95 -12.15
N VAL A 334 10.65 -8.91 -11.25
CA VAL A 334 11.35 -10.16 -11.58
C VAL A 334 10.53 -11.03 -12.53
N LYS A 335 9.21 -11.14 -12.30
CA LYS A 335 8.32 -11.98 -13.14
C LYS A 335 8.07 -11.37 -14.51
N LEU A 336 8.06 -10.04 -14.63
CA LEU A 336 7.86 -9.34 -15.89
C LEU A 336 9.07 -9.47 -16.81
N GLY A 337 10.28 -9.32 -16.26
CA GLY A 337 11.50 -9.24 -17.06
C GLY A 337 11.30 -8.24 -18.21
N LYS A 338 11.66 -8.61 -19.45
CA LYS A 338 11.51 -7.75 -20.64
C LYS A 338 10.08 -7.21 -20.91
N ASN A 339 9.04 -7.86 -20.38
CA ASN A 339 7.64 -7.46 -20.59
C ASN A 339 7.23 -6.24 -19.74
N TRP A 340 8.11 -5.75 -18.87
CA TRP A 340 7.85 -4.55 -18.06
C TRP A 340 7.57 -3.31 -18.92
N ARG A 341 8.14 -3.22 -20.13
CA ARG A 341 7.90 -2.12 -21.09
C ARG A 341 6.43 -2.00 -21.45
N GLU A 342 5.79 -3.13 -21.79
CA GLU A 342 4.34 -3.17 -22.08
C GLU A 342 3.53 -2.73 -20.86
N LEU A 343 3.94 -3.16 -19.66
CA LEU A 343 3.27 -2.75 -18.43
C LEU A 343 3.42 -1.24 -18.20
N ALA A 344 4.59 -0.67 -18.44
CA ALA A 344 4.85 0.75 -18.25
C ALA A 344 4.04 1.63 -19.21
N GLU A 345 3.91 1.20 -20.48
CA GLU A 345 3.01 1.82 -21.46
C GLU A 345 1.54 1.77 -20.97
N LYS A 346 1.12 0.68 -20.33
CA LYS A 346 -0.27 0.52 -19.86
C LYS A 346 -0.58 1.26 -18.57
N LEU A 347 0.35 1.23 -17.60
CA LEU A 347 0.17 1.85 -16.28
C LEU A 347 0.36 3.35 -16.32
N ALA A 348 1.44 3.81 -16.95
CA ALA A 348 1.87 5.20 -16.87
C ALA A 348 1.95 5.89 -18.23
N ARG A 349 1.58 5.21 -19.33
CA ARG A 349 1.66 5.73 -20.70
C ARG A 349 3.05 6.25 -21.04
N LEU A 350 4.08 5.57 -20.54
CA LEU A 350 5.46 5.98 -20.80
C LEU A 350 5.78 5.92 -22.29
N THR A 351 6.49 6.93 -22.78
CA THR A 351 7.04 6.93 -24.13
C THR A 351 8.26 6.03 -24.21
N LYS A 352 8.66 5.63 -25.44
CA LYS A 352 9.89 4.85 -25.66
C LYS A 352 11.12 5.51 -25.05
N GLN A 353 11.24 6.84 -25.17
CA GLN A 353 12.35 7.61 -24.59
C GLN A 353 12.37 7.52 -23.05
N GLN A 354 11.20 7.55 -22.40
CA GLN A 354 11.11 7.41 -20.94
C GLN A 354 11.47 5.99 -20.50
N ILE A 355 11.06 4.98 -21.27
CA ILE A 355 11.44 3.58 -21.02
C ILE A 355 12.96 3.40 -21.14
N GLU A 356 13.57 3.94 -22.21
CA GLU A 356 15.02 3.92 -22.41
C GLU A 356 15.76 4.63 -21.26
N ALA A 357 15.22 5.74 -20.75
CA ALA A 357 15.79 6.44 -19.60
C ALA A 357 15.87 5.59 -18.32
N TYR A 358 14.88 4.71 -18.08
CA TYR A 358 14.94 3.73 -17.00
C TYR A 358 15.97 2.61 -17.27
N GLU A 359 16.26 2.30 -18.54
CA GLU A 359 17.22 1.25 -18.91
C GLU A 359 18.67 1.71 -18.89
N MET A 360 18.94 2.99 -19.22
CA MET A 360 20.30 3.54 -19.31
C MET A 360 21.20 3.22 -18.10
N PRO A 361 20.74 3.38 -16.84
CA PRO A 361 21.58 3.12 -15.66
C PRO A 361 21.98 1.64 -15.50
N HIS A 362 21.27 0.73 -16.17
CA HIS A 362 21.45 -0.72 -16.04
C HIS A 362 22.08 -1.35 -17.29
N GLN A 363 22.48 -0.54 -18.28
CA GLN A 363 23.12 -1.04 -19.49
C GLN A 363 24.48 -1.65 -19.17
N GLY A 364 24.76 -2.80 -19.76
CA GLY A 364 26.09 -3.41 -19.70
C GLY A 364 27.07 -2.69 -20.62
N LYS A 365 28.31 -3.20 -20.69
CA LYS A 365 29.38 -2.68 -21.55
C LYS A 365 28.99 -2.59 -23.04
N ASN A 366 27.99 -3.36 -23.46
CA ASN A 366 27.52 -3.43 -24.85
C ASN A 366 26.40 -2.40 -25.16
N GLY A 367 26.09 -1.48 -24.23
CA GLY A 367 25.04 -0.46 -24.42
C GLY A 367 23.60 -1.01 -24.33
N ALA A 368 23.43 -2.26 -23.91
CA ALA A 368 22.13 -2.90 -23.74
C ALA A 368 22.02 -3.53 -22.35
N VAL A 369 20.80 -3.54 -21.80
CA VAL A 369 20.49 -4.27 -20.58
C VAL A 369 20.36 -5.76 -20.95
N SER A 370 21.01 -6.64 -20.18
CA SER A 370 20.89 -8.09 -20.39
C SER A 370 19.48 -8.56 -20.01
N LEU A 371 18.98 -9.61 -20.67
CA LEU A 371 17.63 -10.14 -20.40
C LEU A 371 17.45 -10.54 -18.93
N GLU A 372 18.51 -11.07 -18.30
CA GLU A 372 18.53 -11.44 -16.90
C GLU A 372 18.51 -10.25 -15.93
N MET A 373 18.94 -9.06 -16.38
CA MET A 373 18.94 -7.83 -15.58
C MET A 373 17.74 -6.94 -15.84
N MET A 374 16.83 -7.33 -16.75
CA MET A 374 15.62 -6.54 -17.08
C MET A 374 14.70 -6.28 -15.89
N TRP A 375 14.82 -7.06 -14.81
CA TRP A 375 14.05 -6.82 -13.59
C TRP A 375 14.47 -5.54 -12.85
N LYS A 376 15.70 -5.03 -13.05
CA LYS A 376 16.19 -3.80 -12.39
C LYS A 376 15.49 -2.54 -12.90
N PRO A 377 15.47 -2.24 -14.22
CA PRO A 377 14.69 -1.10 -14.73
C PRO A 377 13.19 -1.29 -14.46
N ALA A 378 12.69 -2.52 -14.52
CA ALA A 378 11.30 -2.83 -14.14
C ALA A 378 11.01 -2.49 -12.67
N TYR A 379 11.93 -2.80 -11.77
CA TYR A 379 11.82 -2.50 -10.35
C TYR A 379 11.85 -1.00 -10.10
N ASP A 380 12.80 -0.27 -10.71
CA ASP A 380 12.90 1.18 -10.56
C ASP A 380 11.64 1.90 -11.05
N PHE A 381 11.10 1.46 -12.19
CA PHE A 381 9.83 1.97 -12.70
C PHE A 381 8.68 1.69 -11.71
N LEU A 382 8.49 0.43 -11.30
CA LEU A 382 7.39 0.05 -10.42
C LEU A 382 7.51 0.67 -9.03
N TYR A 383 8.72 0.83 -8.50
CA TYR A 383 9.00 1.49 -7.24
C TYR A 383 8.60 2.97 -7.30
N THR A 384 9.02 3.67 -8.36
CA THR A 384 8.65 5.08 -8.60
C THR A 384 7.15 5.23 -8.80
N TRP A 385 6.55 4.35 -9.60
CA TRP A 385 5.11 4.32 -9.86
C TRP A 385 4.30 4.12 -8.57
N ALA A 386 4.69 3.15 -7.74
CA ALA A 386 4.01 2.85 -6.48
C ALA A 386 4.17 3.96 -5.44
N ALA A 387 5.25 4.75 -5.50
CA ALA A 387 5.46 5.89 -4.60
C ALA A 387 4.39 6.98 -4.78
N HIS A 388 3.80 7.12 -5.97
CA HIS A 388 2.73 8.10 -6.23
C HIS A 388 1.45 7.86 -5.43
N TYR A 389 1.26 6.65 -4.90
CA TYR A 389 0.08 6.30 -4.11
C TYR A 389 0.22 6.65 -2.61
N GLY A 390 1.39 7.11 -2.17
CA GLY A 390 1.64 7.43 -0.76
C GLY A 390 1.42 6.21 0.14
N ASP A 391 0.42 6.28 1.01
CA ASP A 391 0.04 5.22 1.96
C ASP A 391 -1.05 4.27 1.43
N GLY A 392 -1.49 4.45 0.17
CA GLY A 392 -2.55 3.65 -0.48
C GLY A 392 -2.11 2.27 -0.99
N TYR A 393 -1.59 1.40 -0.12
CA TYR A 393 -1.09 0.07 -0.50
C TYR A 393 -2.16 -0.81 -1.18
N ARG A 394 -3.43 -0.74 -0.75
CA ARG A 394 -4.53 -1.49 -1.38
C ARG A 394 -4.72 -1.09 -2.84
N ASP A 395 -4.70 0.22 -3.12
CA ASP A 395 -4.85 0.76 -4.47
C ASP A 395 -3.67 0.37 -5.36
N VAL A 396 -2.43 0.43 -4.84
CA VAL A 396 -1.23 -0.05 -5.55
C VAL A 396 -1.40 -1.49 -5.99
N LEU A 397 -1.76 -2.39 -5.07
CA LEU A 397 -1.93 -3.82 -5.37
C LEU A 397 -3.06 -4.04 -6.37
N GLN A 398 -4.18 -3.31 -6.22
CA GLN A 398 -5.36 -3.44 -7.06
C GLN A 398 -5.13 -2.94 -8.48
N ASP A 399 -4.44 -1.80 -8.65
CA ASP A 399 -4.11 -1.24 -9.97
C ASP A 399 -3.04 -2.08 -10.66
N LEU A 400 -2.05 -2.58 -9.91
CA LEU A 400 -1.03 -3.47 -10.43
C LEU A 400 -1.64 -4.78 -10.95
N GLN A 401 -2.52 -5.43 -10.17
CA GLN A 401 -3.27 -6.61 -10.60
C GLN A 401 -4.06 -6.32 -11.88
N SER A 402 -4.77 -5.20 -11.92
CA SER A 402 -5.60 -4.81 -13.07
C SER A 402 -4.79 -4.57 -14.33
N ALA A 403 -3.59 -3.99 -14.20
CA ALA A 403 -2.73 -3.70 -15.34
C ALA A 403 -2.04 -4.97 -15.86
N LEU A 404 -1.55 -5.83 -14.97
CA LEU A 404 -0.98 -7.13 -15.33
C LEU A 404 -2.01 -8.02 -16.02
N ASP A 405 -3.26 -8.00 -15.55
CA ASP A 405 -4.38 -8.72 -16.16
C ASP A 405 -4.71 -8.25 -17.58
N LYS A 406 -4.45 -6.98 -17.89
CA LYS A 406 -4.68 -6.38 -19.22
C LYS A 406 -3.52 -6.60 -20.19
N MET A 407 -2.41 -7.20 -19.77
CA MET A 407 -1.27 -7.48 -20.65
C MET A 407 -1.64 -8.47 -21.77
N LYS A 408 -0.91 -8.44 -22.90
CA LYS A 408 -1.11 -9.39 -24.01
C LYS A 408 -0.94 -10.83 -23.54
N ASN A 409 0.06 -11.05 -22.68
CA ASN A 409 0.32 -12.31 -22.00
C ASN A 409 0.29 -12.09 -20.49
N PRO A 410 -0.88 -12.16 -19.83
CA PRO A 410 -1.01 -11.87 -18.41
C PRO A 410 -0.23 -12.87 -17.57
N VAL A 411 0.80 -12.38 -16.87
CA VAL A 411 1.60 -13.18 -15.93
C VAL A 411 0.73 -13.71 -14.79
N THR A 412 -0.32 -12.97 -14.44
CA THR A 412 -1.32 -13.30 -13.41
C THR A 412 -2.16 -14.54 -13.71
N LYS A 413 -2.13 -15.08 -14.94
CA LYS A 413 -2.75 -16.39 -15.23
C LYS A 413 -2.04 -17.52 -14.50
N GLN A 414 -0.72 -17.42 -14.36
CA GLN A 414 0.14 -18.43 -13.73
C GLN A 414 0.60 -18.01 -12.34
N TRP A 415 0.88 -16.71 -12.15
CA TRP A 415 1.32 -16.12 -10.89
C TRP A 415 0.12 -15.53 -10.14
N ARG A 416 -0.47 -16.33 -9.24
CA ARG A 416 -1.69 -15.97 -8.49
C ARG A 416 -1.41 -15.42 -7.11
N GLU A 417 -0.14 -15.37 -6.70
CA GLU A 417 0.29 -14.86 -5.40
C GLU A 417 -0.09 -13.38 -5.23
N LEU A 418 -0.13 -12.58 -6.30
CA LEU A 418 -0.66 -11.21 -6.26
C LEU A 418 -2.14 -11.18 -5.85
N THR A 419 -2.94 -12.10 -6.39
CA THR A 419 -4.35 -12.27 -5.99
C THR A 419 -4.45 -12.70 -4.53
N GLY A 420 -3.56 -13.57 -4.07
CA GLY A 420 -3.48 -13.95 -2.66
C GLY A 420 -3.09 -12.78 -1.74
N THR A 421 -2.18 -11.89 -2.17
CA THR A 421 -1.85 -10.69 -1.39
C THR A 421 -3.01 -9.68 -1.36
N LEU A 422 -3.83 -9.62 -2.41
CA LEU A 422 -5.08 -8.85 -2.40
C LEU A 422 -6.05 -9.41 -1.35
N ILE A 423 -6.19 -10.73 -1.25
CA ILE A 423 -6.99 -11.36 -0.18
C ILE A 423 -6.44 -10.96 1.19
N LEU A 424 -5.12 -11.06 1.39
CA LEU A 424 -4.49 -10.67 2.66
C LEU A 424 -4.85 -9.24 3.04
N VAL A 425 -4.63 -8.26 2.17
CA VAL A 425 -4.87 -6.85 2.53
C VAL A 425 -6.34 -6.55 2.84
N ASN A 426 -7.27 -7.27 2.21
CA ASN A 426 -8.70 -7.15 2.51
C ASN A 426 -9.10 -7.87 3.82
N CYS A 427 -8.34 -8.88 4.25
CA CYS A 427 -8.61 -9.61 5.49
C CYS A 427 -7.94 -9.00 6.73
N MET A 428 -6.94 -8.11 6.59
CA MET A 428 -6.15 -7.60 7.73
C MET A 428 -7.02 -6.90 8.79
N GLU A 429 -8.03 -6.14 8.36
CA GLU A 429 -8.94 -5.44 9.28
C GLU A 429 -9.86 -6.42 10.03
N VAL A 430 -10.41 -7.41 9.32
CA VAL A 430 -11.25 -8.47 9.92
C VAL A 430 -10.43 -9.29 10.91
N LEU A 431 -9.19 -9.63 10.55
CA LEU A 431 -8.26 -10.33 11.43
C LEU A 431 -7.99 -9.50 12.69
N ARG A 432 -7.68 -8.21 12.52
CA ARG A 432 -7.36 -7.31 13.64
C ARG A 432 -8.53 -7.19 14.61
N ALA A 433 -9.73 -6.96 14.09
CA ALA A 433 -10.96 -6.85 14.89
C ALA A 433 -11.27 -8.14 15.66
N SER A 434 -11.00 -9.31 15.06
CA SER A 434 -11.33 -10.60 15.68
C SER A 434 -10.26 -11.08 16.67
N ALA A 435 -8.98 -10.95 16.33
CA ALA A 435 -7.87 -11.54 17.09
C ALA A 435 -7.38 -10.68 18.26
N PHE A 436 -7.64 -9.37 18.24
CA PHE A 436 -7.17 -8.41 19.26
C PHE A 436 -8.29 -7.63 19.94
N SER A 437 -9.55 -8.08 19.80
CA SER A 437 -10.66 -7.52 20.58
C SER A 437 -10.34 -7.62 22.08
N LYS A 438 -10.39 -6.48 22.77
CA LYS A 438 -10.37 -6.47 24.24
C LYS A 438 -11.59 -7.28 24.68
N MET A 439 -11.38 -8.25 25.55
CA MET A 439 -12.50 -8.77 26.35
C MET A 439 -13.06 -7.54 27.06
N GLU A 440 -14.35 -7.25 26.87
CA GLU A 440 -15.08 -6.60 27.95
C GLU A 440 -14.91 -7.57 29.13
N GLU A 441 -14.09 -7.17 30.10
CA GLU A 441 -13.95 -7.86 31.36
C GLU A 441 -15.33 -7.80 32.02
N GLU A 442 -16.09 -8.91 31.94
CA GLU A 442 -17.18 -9.20 32.88
C GLU A 442 -16.61 -9.63 34.23
#